data_AF-A0A7S3GWD3-F1
#
_entry.id   AF-A0A7S3GWD3-F1
#
_cell.length_a   1.000
_cell.length_b   1.000
_cell.length_c   1.000
_cell.angle_alpha   90.00
_cell.angle_beta   90.00
_cell.angle_gamma   90.00
#
_symmetry.space_group_name_H-M   'P 1'
#
loop_
_entity.id
_entity.type
_entity.pdbx_description
1 polymer ?
#
loop_
_entity_poly.entity_id
_entity_poly.type
_entity_poly.pdbx_seq_one_letter_code
_entity_poly.pdbx_strand_id
1 'polypeptide(L)'
;SNGVIVSHDGSITLINCVFRNCEFAVEVREGGHATMVHCTIENSFVGVKVVEKAKGLSMRNCTVSSCELYGILLDWAGEVSISGCKVENCICYGIEASNRNRRTMPIKINNCHISKCEYGINFEIGGYMATITNTTVKNNDKVGIIVLPSVIGSIAVTQCQVTENGQNDMINLSQVRCVVTVDGVTLKSITSDYEPPKQLFIRRCCQRAGIWDILCENCGKKEGPGEKYKKCGQCQNVCYCSKDCQKAHWKEHKKECNPD
;
A
#
# COMPACT_ATOMS: atom_id res chain seq x y z
N SER A 1 19.47 1.91 4.85
CA SER A 1 19.17 2.95 5.86
C SER A 1 18.03 3.81 5.36
N ASN A 2 17.33 4.48 6.27
CA ASN A 2 16.28 5.43 5.91
C ASN A 2 16.90 6.73 5.36
N GLY A 3 16.21 7.41 4.45
CA GLY A 3 16.61 8.70 3.90
C GLY A 3 16.32 9.83 4.90
N VAL A 4 15.04 10.10 5.15
CA VAL A 4 14.58 11.08 6.14
C VAL A 4 13.53 10.45 7.04
N ILE A 5 13.64 10.71 8.35
CA ILE A 5 12.62 10.35 9.34
C ILE A 5 12.10 11.63 9.98
N VAL A 6 10.78 11.83 9.96
CA VAL A 6 10.08 12.94 10.61
C VAL A 6 9.23 12.35 11.72
N SER A 7 9.50 12.73 12.96
CA SER A 7 8.82 12.16 14.13
C SER A 7 8.65 13.19 15.24
N HIS A 8 7.93 12.83 16.30
CA HIS A 8 7.78 13.62 17.52
C HIS A 8 7.33 15.06 17.24
N ASP A 9 6.19 15.20 16.56
CA ASP A 9 5.60 16.48 16.14
C ASP A 9 6.46 17.34 15.19
N GLY A 10 7.58 16.81 14.71
CA GLY A 10 8.45 17.47 13.74
C GLY A 10 7.75 17.76 12.41
N SER A 11 8.17 18.83 11.74
CA SER A 11 7.67 19.20 10.41
C SER A 11 8.84 19.50 9.49
N ILE A 12 8.77 19.00 8.25
CA ILE A 12 9.80 19.25 7.24
C ILE A 12 9.18 19.63 5.91
N THR A 13 9.90 20.47 5.16
CA THR A 13 9.62 20.73 3.74
C THR A 13 10.85 20.30 2.92
N LEU A 14 10.63 19.40 1.97
CA LEU A 14 11.62 18.88 1.04
C LEU A 14 11.32 19.43 -0.35
N ILE A 15 12.29 20.11 -0.96
CA ILE A 15 12.12 20.76 -2.27
C ILE A 15 13.28 20.33 -3.18
N ASN A 16 12.97 19.83 -4.37
CA ASN A 16 13.97 19.36 -5.35
C ASN A 16 14.94 18.31 -4.77
N CYS A 17 14.49 17.52 -3.80
CA CYS A 17 15.33 16.50 -3.18
C CYS A 17 15.29 15.18 -3.97
N VAL A 18 16.37 14.41 -3.91
CA VAL A 18 16.45 13.09 -4.54
C VAL A 18 16.85 12.04 -3.52
N PHE A 19 16.05 10.98 -3.42
CA PHE A 19 16.27 9.84 -2.53
C PHE A 19 16.47 8.58 -3.37
N ARG A 20 17.54 7.82 -3.10
CA ARG A 20 17.87 6.60 -3.84
C ARG A 20 18.32 5.50 -2.89
N ASN A 21 17.99 4.25 -3.22
CA ASN A 21 18.53 3.07 -2.52
C ASN A 21 18.30 3.12 -1.01
N CYS A 22 17.14 3.65 -0.60
CA CYS A 22 16.76 3.78 0.80
C CYS A 22 15.93 2.56 1.23
N GLU A 23 15.98 2.24 2.51
CA GLU A 23 15.01 1.31 3.11
C GLU A 23 13.63 1.99 3.12
N PHE A 24 13.51 3.12 3.83
CA PHE A 24 12.40 4.06 3.65
C PHE A 24 12.97 5.41 3.21
N ALA A 25 12.63 5.89 2.01
CA ALA A 25 13.18 7.16 1.52
C ALA A 25 12.69 8.35 2.35
N VAL A 26 11.38 8.43 2.63
CA VAL A 26 10.81 9.36 3.61
C VAL A 26 9.86 8.61 4.54
N GLU A 27 10.14 8.63 5.83
CA GLU A 27 9.28 8.08 6.88
C GLU A 27 8.72 9.22 7.75
N VAL A 28 7.40 9.23 7.94
CA VAL A 28 6.69 10.20 8.78
C VAL A 28 5.91 9.43 9.84
N ARG A 29 6.11 9.76 11.11
CA ARG A 29 5.48 9.05 12.25
C ARG A 29 5.28 9.96 13.46
N GLU A 30 4.56 9.48 14.48
CA GLU A 30 4.53 10.09 15.82
C GLU A 30 4.25 11.61 15.80
N GLY A 31 3.15 12.03 15.17
CA GLY A 31 2.78 13.44 15.04
C GLY A 31 3.59 14.22 13.99
N GLY A 32 4.52 13.59 13.28
CA GLY A 32 5.31 14.21 12.22
C GLY A 32 4.49 14.65 11.01
N HIS A 33 4.98 15.64 10.27
CA HIS A 33 4.42 16.08 8.99
C HIS A 33 5.50 16.32 7.95
N ALA A 34 5.32 15.81 6.74
CA ALA A 34 6.21 16.12 5.62
C ALA A 34 5.47 16.83 4.49
N THR A 35 6.09 17.90 3.99
CA THR A 35 5.75 18.51 2.70
C THR A 35 6.86 18.20 1.70
N MET A 36 6.51 17.74 0.50
CA MET A 36 7.43 17.40 -0.58
C MET A 36 7.02 18.10 -1.87
N VAL A 37 7.95 18.77 -2.53
CA VAL A 37 7.71 19.50 -3.79
C VAL A 37 8.84 19.20 -4.77
N HIS A 38 8.52 18.72 -5.97
CA HIS A 38 9.50 18.37 -7.01
C HIS A 38 10.58 17.37 -6.54
N CYS A 39 10.23 16.49 -5.60
CA CYS A 39 11.16 15.47 -5.11
C CYS A 39 11.10 14.21 -5.98
N THR A 40 12.22 13.50 -6.07
CA THR A 40 12.35 12.23 -6.77
C THR A 40 12.78 11.14 -5.80
N ILE A 41 12.06 10.02 -5.78
CA ILE A 41 12.38 8.83 -4.99
C ILE A 41 12.53 7.66 -5.97
N GLU A 42 13.66 6.96 -5.91
CA GLU A 42 13.99 5.85 -6.81
C GLU A 42 14.59 4.67 -6.03
N ASN A 43 14.33 3.45 -6.51
CA ASN A 43 15.02 2.22 -6.07
C ASN A 43 15.04 2.06 -4.55
N SER A 44 13.93 2.33 -3.88
CA SER A 44 13.82 2.26 -2.42
C SER A 44 12.86 1.15 -2.02
N PHE A 45 13.04 0.56 -0.86
CA PHE A 45 12.17 -0.54 -0.46
C PHE A 45 10.72 -0.08 -0.22
N VAL A 46 10.54 1.01 0.53
CA VAL A 46 9.32 1.86 0.47
C VAL A 46 9.72 3.28 0.11
N GLY A 47 8.97 3.90 -0.81
CA GLY A 47 9.24 5.27 -1.23
C GLY A 47 8.88 6.28 -0.13
N VAL A 48 7.59 6.43 0.16
CA VAL A 48 7.10 7.28 1.27
C VAL A 48 6.28 6.43 2.22
N LYS A 49 6.59 6.49 3.52
CA LYS A 49 5.93 5.73 4.58
C LYS A 49 5.36 6.72 5.61
N VAL A 50 4.04 6.76 5.76
CA VAL A 50 3.34 7.61 6.73
C VAL A 50 2.61 6.71 7.72
N VAL A 51 3.07 6.68 8.97
CA VAL A 51 2.65 5.68 9.96
C VAL A 51 2.41 6.27 11.35
N GLU A 52 1.97 5.45 12.30
CA GLU A 52 2.05 5.70 13.75
C GLU A 52 1.52 7.10 14.18
N LYS A 53 0.31 7.47 13.77
CA LYS A 53 -0.31 8.77 14.08
C LYS A 53 0.46 9.98 13.54
N ALA A 54 1.15 9.86 12.41
CA ALA A 54 1.66 11.02 11.69
C ALA A 54 0.56 12.08 11.48
N LYS A 55 0.89 13.37 11.61
CA LYS A 55 -0.05 14.47 11.34
C LYS A 55 -0.48 14.51 9.88
N GLY A 56 0.40 14.11 8.96
CA GLY A 56 0.03 14.02 7.56
C GLY A 56 1.20 14.08 6.59
N LEU A 57 0.84 14.15 5.32
CA LEU A 57 1.75 14.21 4.18
C LEU A 57 1.17 15.13 3.10
N SER A 58 1.99 16.03 2.57
CA SER A 58 1.66 16.86 1.40
C SER A 58 2.69 16.66 0.31
N MET A 59 2.31 16.06 -0.82
CA MET A 59 3.19 15.86 -1.98
C MET A 59 2.69 16.65 -3.20
N ARG A 60 3.59 17.38 -3.84
CA ARG A 60 3.33 18.12 -5.09
C ARG A 60 4.39 17.84 -6.13
N ASN A 61 3.98 17.46 -7.34
CA ASN A 61 4.87 17.27 -8.50
C ASN A 61 6.08 16.36 -8.20
N CYS A 62 5.88 15.32 -7.38
CA CYS A 62 6.95 14.39 -7.01
C CYS A 62 6.88 13.13 -7.87
N THR A 63 8.02 12.47 -8.04
CA THR A 63 8.10 11.14 -8.67
C THR A 63 8.55 10.12 -7.64
N VAL A 64 7.82 9.02 -7.53
CA VAL A 64 8.19 7.85 -6.74
C VAL A 64 8.26 6.66 -7.68
N SER A 65 9.40 6.00 -7.77
CA SER A 65 9.55 4.92 -8.73
C SER A 65 10.46 3.79 -8.31
N SER A 66 10.25 2.63 -8.94
CA SER A 66 11.10 1.45 -8.76
C SER A 66 11.20 1.01 -7.30
N CYS A 67 10.08 1.12 -6.56
CA CYS A 67 10.07 0.71 -5.14
C CYS A 67 9.79 -0.78 -4.99
N GLU A 68 10.48 -1.45 -4.07
CA GLU A 68 10.43 -2.91 -3.95
C GLU A 68 9.16 -3.46 -3.29
N LEU A 69 8.45 -2.64 -2.50
CA LEU A 69 7.16 -3.01 -1.96
C LEU A 69 6.08 -1.97 -2.25
N TYR A 70 6.17 -0.79 -1.62
CA TYR A 70 5.18 0.26 -1.75
C TYR A 70 5.82 1.52 -2.34
N GLY A 71 5.16 2.13 -3.31
CA GLY A 71 5.50 3.51 -3.69
C GLY A 71 5.21 4.44 -2.52
N ILE A 72 3.95 4.47 -2.08
CA ILE A 72 3.48 5.25 -0.93
C ILE A 72 2.66 4.33 -0.01
N LEU A 73 3.10 4.20 1.24
CA LEU A 73 2.39 3.48 2.30
C LEU A 73 1.80 4.49 3.29
N LEU A 74 0.48 4.41 3.48
CA LEU A 74 -0.29 5.20 4.44
C LEU A 74 -0.95 4.24 5.43
N ASP A 75 -0.44 4.15 6.66
CA ASP A 75 -1.06 3.35 7.72
C ASP A 75 -1.31 4.24 8.93
N TRP A 76 -2.58 4.48 9.28
CA TRP A 76 -2.89 5.37 10.41
C TRP A 76 -2.29 6.78 10.24
N ALA A 77 -2.32 7.30 9.01
CA ALA A 77 -1.91 8.66 8.70
C ALA A 77 -2.98 9.69 9.11
N GLY A 78 -2.54 10.93 9.32
CA GLY A 78 -3.41 12.11 9.39
C GLY A 78 -3.88 12.55 8.00
N GLU A 79 -3.95 13.86 7.75
CA GLU A 79 -4.37 14.36 6.43
C GLU A 79 -3.30 14.09 5.37
N VAL A 80 -3.72 13.49 4.24
CA VAL A 80 -2.83 13.20 3.11
C VAL A 80 -3.31 13.92 1.87
N SER A 81 -2.42 14.69 1.25
CA SER A 81 -2.63 15.32 -0.06
C SER A 81 -1.50 14.96 -1.03
N ILE A 82 -1.85 14.43 -2.21
CA ILE A 82 -0.91 14.02 -3.25
C ILE A 82 -1.41 14.64 -4.56
N SER A 83 -0.62 15.53 -5.15
CA SER A 83 -1.03 16.28 -6.35
C SER A 83 0.07 16.36 -7.40
N GLY A 84 -0.28 16.19 -8.67
CA GLY A 84 0.69 16.28 -9.77
C GLY A 84 1.78 15.19 -9.72
N CYS A 85 1.61 14.14 -8.92
CA CYS A 85 2.66 13.17 -8.64
C CYS A 85 2.59 11.97 -9.58
N LYS A 86 3.77 11.38 -9.83
CA LYS A 86 3.92 10.13 -10.56
C LYS A 86 4.38 9.03 -9.61
N VAL A 87 3.68 7.90 -9.57
CA VAL A 87 4.07 6.71 -8.81
C VAL A 87 4.12 5.53 -9.78
N GLU A 88 5.31 4.99 -10.05
CA GLU A 88 5.45 3.98 -11.09
C GLU A 88 6.50 2.89 -10.85
N ASN A 89 6.35 1.75 -11.51
CA ASN A 89 7.30 0.64 -11.43
C ASN A 89 7.53 0.14 -9.98
N CYS A 90 6.54 0.29 -9.09
CA CYS A 90 6.64 -0.22 -7.72
C CYS A 90 6.13 -1.67 -7.70
N ILE A 91 6.88 -2.60 -7.13
CA ILE A 91 6.65 -4.04 -7.32
C ILE A 91 5.25 -4.46 -6.83
N CYS A 92 4.78 -3.97 -5.68
CA CYS A 92 3.49 -4.39 -5.13
C CYS A 92 2.39 -3.32 -5.33
N TYR A 93 2.35 -2.29 -4.49
CA TYR A 93 1.33 -1.24 -4.61
C TYR A 93 1.95 0.09 -4.96
N GLY A 94 1.32 0.84 -5.87
CA GLY A 94 1.62 2.25 -6.07
C GLY A 94 1.32 3.03 -4.80
N ILE A 95 0.06 2.99 -4.36
CA ILE A 95 -0.39 3.61 -3.10
C ILE A 95 -1.17 2.57 -2.29
N GLU A 96 -0.69 2.27 -1.09
CA GLU A 96 -1.35 1.40 -0.11
C GLU A 96 -1.89 2.26 1.03
N ALA A 97 -3.18 2.13 1.35
CA ALA A 97 -3.81 2.82 2.45
C ALA A 97 -4.51 1.84 3.41
N SER A 98 -4.13 1.89 4.68
CA SER A 98 -4.75 1.18 5.78
C SER A 98 -5.04 2.13 6.95
N ASN A 99 -6.16 1.94 7.62
CA ASN A 99 -6.60 2.80 8.71
C ASN A 99 -7.29 2.01 9.81
N ARG A 100 -6.52 1.29 10.62
CA ARG A 100 -7.06 0.41 11.68
C ARG A 100 -7.67 1.18 12.86
N ASN A 101 -7.60 2.51 12.86
CA ASN A 101 -8.23 3.35 13.88
C ASN A 101 -9.72 3.61 13.57
N ARG A 102 -10.49 4.10 14.57
CA ARG A 102 -11.93 4.42 14.41
C ARG A 102 -12.23 5.84 13.92
N ARG A 103 -11.22 6.62 13.50
CA ARG A 103 -11.40 7.97 12.92
C ARG A 103 -11.29 7.90 11.40
N THR A 104 -11.93 8.84 10.71
CA THR A 104 -11.89 8.91 9.26
C THR A 104 -10.56 9.52 8.79
N MET A 105 -9.83 8.84 7.91
CA MET A 105 -8.56 9.32 7.32
C MET A 105 -8.86 10.13 6.03
N PRO A 106 -8.59 11.44 6.00
CA PRO A 106 -8.77 12.25 4.80
C PRO A 106 -7.63 12.03 3.81
N ILE A 107 -7.96 11.64 2.58
CA ILE A 107 -6.99 11.44 1.49
C ILE A 107 -7.45 12.18 0.24
N LYS A 108 -6.58 13.01 -0.32
CA LYS A 108 -6.82 13.71 -1.59
C LYS A 108 -5.73 13.35 -2.58
N ILE A 109 -6.11 12.73 -3.69
CA ILE A 109 -5.24 12.40 -4.82
C ILE A 109 -5.78 13.16 -6.03
N ASN A 110 -4.96 14.03 -6.61
CA ASN A 110 -5.40 14.90 -7.70
C ASN A 110 -4.35 15.02 -8.79
N ASN A 111 -4.74 14.89 -10.06
CA ASN A 111 -3.83 15.08 -11.19
C ASN A 111 -2.58 14.18 -11.10
N CYS A 112 -2.75 12.92 -10.69
CA CYS A 112 -1.64 11.99 -10.49
C CYS A 112 -1.58 10.92 -11.59
N HIS A 113 -0.43 10.28 -11.71
CA HIS A 113 -0.22 9.13 -12.60
C HIS A 113 0.31 7.94 -11.81
N ILE A 114 -0.46 6.85 -11.74
CA ILE A 114 -0.09 5.61 -11.05
C ILE A 114 -0.05 4.48 -12.08
N SER A 115 1.11 3.85 -12.26
CA SER A 115 1.28 2.88 -13.35
C SER A 115 2.38 1.86 -13.14
N LYS A 116 2.31 0.72 -13.83
CA LYS A 116 3.38 -0.30 -13.82
C LYS A 116 3.69 -0.84 -12.42
N CYS A 117 2.69 -0.82 -11.55
CA CYS A 117 2.73 -1.52 -10.28
C CYS A 117 1.94 -2.82 -10.39
N GLU A 118 2.06 -3.74 -9.44
CA GLU A 118 1.15 -4.88 -9.41
C GLU A 118 -0.30 -4.43 -9.14
N TYR A 119 -0.47 -3.50 -8.20
CA TYR A 119 -1.72 -2.80 -7.93
C TYR A 119 -1.51 -1.29 -7.93
N GLY A 120 -2.48 -0.53 -8.44
CA GLY A 120 -2.39 0.93 -8.49
C GLY A 120 -2.60 1.57 -7.11
N ILE A 121 -3.86 1.71 -6.69
CA ILE A 121 -4.27 2.33 -5.42
C ILE A 121 -5.12 1.32 -4.65
N ASN A 122 -4.78 1.03 -3.39
CA ASN A 122 -5.52 0.10 -2.56
C ASN A 122 -5.97 0.76 -1.25
N PHE A 123 -7.24 0.53 -0.89
CA PHE A 123 -7.83 0.84 0.41
C PHE A 123 -8.14 -0.49 1.11
N GLU A 124 -7.32 -0.85 2.09
CA GLU A 124 -7.33 -2.17 2.70
C GLU A 124 -8.39 -2.31 3.81
N ILE A 125 -8.33 -1.43 4.80
CA ILE A 125 -9.15 -1.54 6.01
C ILE A 125 -9.35 -0.16 6.63
N GLY A 126 -10.51 0.10 7.24
CA GLY A 126 -10.71 1.30 8.04
C GLY A 126 -11.61 2.36 7.45
N GLY A 127 -11.68 3.50 8.12
CA GLY A 127 -12.52 4.63 7.71
C GLY A 127 -11.81 5.67 6.86
N TYR A 128 -12.38 6.02 5.71
CA TYR A 128 -11.79 6.99 4.78
C TYR A 128 -12.76 8.11 4.41
N MET A 129 -12.20 9.29 4.15
CA MET A 129 -12.83 10.34 3.36
C MET A 129 -11.86 10.64 2.22
N ALA A 130 -11.94 9.81 1.18
CA ALA A 130 -11.00 9.84 0.07
C ALA A 130 -11.60 10.48 -1.17
N THR A 131 -10.80 11.31 -1.85
CA THR A 131 -11.13 11.86 -3.17
C THR A 131 -9.98 11.58 -4.11
N ILE A 132 -10.29 10.98 -5.26
CA ILE A 132 -9.37 10.70 -6.35
C ILE A 132 -9.93 11.42 -7.57
N THR A 133 -9.21 12.40 -8.08
CA THR A 133 -9.70 13.32 -9.11
C THR A 133 -8.66 13.48 -10.21
N ASN A 134 -9.09 13.56 -11.48
CA ASN A 134 -8.18 13.85 -12.61
C ASN A 134 -6.95 12.93 -12.66
N THR A 135 -7.08 11.68 -12.20
CA THR A 135 -5.94 10.78 -11.98
C THR A 135 -5.99 9.63 -12.97
N THR A 136 -4.85 9.29 -13.53
CA THR A 136 -4.69 8.14 -14.42
C THR A 136 -4.07 6.98 -13.65
N VAL A 137 -4.75 5.83 -13.62
CA VAL A 137 -4.29 4.59 -13.01
C VAL A 137 -4.28 3.49 -14.08
N LYS A 138 -3.13 3.25 -14.70
CA LYS A 138 -3.05 2.39 -15.89
C LYS A 138 -1.82 1.50 -15.95
N ASN A 139 -1.86 0.47 -16.78
CA ASN A 139 -0.72 -0.42 -17.00
C ASN A 139 -0.20 -1.05 -15.71
N ASN A 140 -1.08 -1.33 -14.74
CA ASN A 140 -0.73 -2.12 -13.56
C ASN A 140 -1.00 -3.61 -13.83
N ASP A 141 -0.17 -4.51 -13.30
CA ASP A 141 -0.21 -5.93 -13.65
C ASP A 141 -1.52 -6.60 -13.24
N LYS A 142 -2.17 -6.11 -12.17
CA LYS A 142 -3.45 -6.62 -11.67
C LYS A 142 -4.52 -5.54 -11.69
N VAL A 143 -4.84 -4.96 -10.55
CA VAL A 143 -6.01 -4.08 -10.40
C VAL A 143 -5.58 -2.62 -10.28
N GLY A 144 -6.32 -1.73 -10.93
CA GLY A 144 -6.08 -0.29 -10.86
C GLY A 144 -6.39 0.29 -9.49
N ILE A 145 -7.66 0.25 -9.06
CA ILE A 145 -8.08 0.75 -7.74
C ILE A 145 -8.81 -0.37 -7.00
N ILE A 146 -8.44 -0.62 -5.74
CA ILE A 146 -9.06 -1.63 -4.89
C ILE A 146 -9.67 -0.96 -3.67
N VAL A 147 -10.91 -1.34 -3.35
CA VAL A 147 -11.58 -1.00 -2.10
C VAL A 147 -12.09 -2.29 -1.46
N LEU A 148 -11.50 -2.68 -0.32
CA LEU A 148 -11.82 -3.94 0.34
C LEU A 148 -13.08 -3.88 1.22
N PRO A 149 -13.69 -5.03 1.56
CA PRO A 149 -14.92 -5.11 2.37
C PRO A 149 -14.84 -4.47 3.77
N SER A 150 -13.62 -4.33 4.28
CA SER A 150 -13.34 -3.76 5.60
C SER A 150 -13.22 -2.24 5.59
N VAL A 151 -13.37 -1.61 4.42
CA VAL A 151 -13.40 -0.16 4.24
C VAL A 151 -14.78 0.39 4.57
N ILE A 152 -14.81 1.45 5.38
CA ILE A 152 -15.99 2.26 5.72
C ILE A 152 -15.75 3.73 5.38
N GLY A 153 -16.81 4.55 5.41
CA GLY A 153 -16.73 5.98 5.10
C GLY A 153 -17.12 6.29 3.66
N SER A 154 -16.36 7.16 2.99
CA SER A 154 -16.64 7.62 1.63
C SER A 154 -15.38 7.68 0.77
N ILE A 155 -15.49 7.18 -0.47
CA ILE A 155 -14.46 7.25 -1.50
C ILE A 155 -15.08 7.79 -2.78
N ALA A 156 -14.63 8.94 -3.26
CA ALA A 156 -15.06 9.51 -4.53
C ALA A 156 -13.93 9.38 -5.56
N VAL A 157 -14.24 8.78 -6.71
CA VAL A 157 -13.34 8.65 -7.86
C VAL A 157 -13.98 9.37 -9.04
N THR A 158 -13.39 10.50 -9.44
CA THR A 158 -14.02 11.42 -10.41
C THR A 158 -13.04 11.85 -11.49
N GLN A 159 -13.49 11.95 -12.74
CA GLN A 159 -12.66 12.38 -13.88
C GLN A 159 -11.35 11.57 -14.00
N CYS A 160 -11.38 10.28 -13.68
CA CYS A 160 -10.21 9.42 -13.67
C CYS A 160 -10.17 8.50 -14.90
N GLN A 161 -8.97 8.07 -15.28
CA GLN A 161 -8.79 7.02 -16.29
C GLN A 161 -8.21 5.80 -15.59
N VAL A 162 -9.01 4.74 -15.42
CA VAL A 162 -8.56 3.47 -14.84
C VAL A 162 -8.70 2.39 -15.91
N THR A 163 -7.63 2.19 -16.68
CA THR A 163 -7.64 1.39 -17.90
C THR A 163 -6.31 0.67 -18.10
N GLU A 164 -6.30 -0.40 -18.90
CA GLU A 164 -5.06 -1.12 -19.25
C GLU A 164 -4.40 -1.79 -18.04
N ASN A 165 -5.17 -2.20 -17.03
CA ASN A 165 -4.69 -2.98 -15.89
C ASN A 165 -5.06 -4.46 -16.08
N GLY A 166 -4.17 -5.38 -15.70
CA GLY A 166 -4.24 -6.79 -16.11
C GLY A 166 -5.46 -7.56 -15.60
N GLN A 167 -5.53 -7.90 -14.31
CA GLN A 167 -6.67 -8.62 -13.73
C GLN A 167 -7.88 -7.69 -13.60
N ASN A 168 -8.79 -7.78 -14.57
CA ASN A 168 -10.12 -7.15 -14.58
C ASN A 168 -10.11 -5.62 -14.38
N ASP A 169 -9.11 -4.93 -14.91
CA ASP A 169 -9.13 -3.53 -15.40
C ASP A 169 -9.70 -2.39 -14.50
N MET A 170 -10.13 -2.60 -13.25
CA MET A 170 -11.25 -1.79 -12.69
C MET A 170 -11.22 -1.52 -11.19
N ILE A 171 -12.02 -0.52 -10.78
CA ILE A 171 -12.33 -0.25 -9.38
C ILE A 171 -13.02 -1.49 -8.79
N ASN A 172 -12.30 -2.23 -7.95
CA ASN A 172 -12.83 -3.41 -7.26
C ASN A 172 -13.55 -2.97 -5.99
N LEU A 173 -14.85 -3.27 -5.90
CA LEU A 173 -15.75 -2.85 -4.82
C LEU A 173 -16.31 -4.06 -4.03
N SER A 174 -15.48 -5.07 -3.79
CA SER A 174 -15.94 -6.29 -3.12
C SER A 174 -16.51 -6.02 -1.73
N GLN A 175 -17.81 -6.33 -1.56
CA GLN A 175 -18.57 -6.25 -0.31
C GLN A 175 -18.36 -4.94 0.48
N VAL A 176 -18.19 -3.83 -0.24
CA VAL A 176 -17.88 -2.55 0.39
C VAL A 176 -19.02 -2.06 1.26
N ARG A 177 -18.67 -1.57 2.45
CA ARG A 177 -19.61 -0.94 3.39
C ARG A 177 -19.46 0.59 3.42
N CYS A 178 -18.70 1.14 2.49
CA CYS A 178 -18.51 2.56 2.30
C CYS A 178 -19.34 3.08 1.11
N VAL A 179 -19.63 4.38 1.11
CA VAL A 179 -20.20 5.05 -0.05
C VAL A 179 -19.08 5.25 -1.06
N VAL A 180 -19.22 4.64 -2.24
CA VAL A 180 -18.29 4.87 -3.35
C VAL A 180 -19.02 5.61 -4.47
N THR A 181 -18.51 6.79 -4.82
CA THR A 181 -19.00 7.58 -5.96
C THR A 181 -18.00 7.47 -7.10
N VAL A 182 -18.48 7.06 -8.28
CA VAL A 182 -17.67 6.97 -9.50
C VAL A 182 -18.33 7.86 -10.55
N ASP A 183 -17.68 8.95 -10.95
CA ASP A 183 -18.23 9.94 -11.90
C ASP A 183 -17.23 10.34 -12.99
N GLY A 184 -17.65 10.33 -14.24
CA GLY A 184 -16.79 10.67 -15.38
C GLY A 184 -15.50 9.83 -15.48
N VAL A 185 -15.55 8.55 -15.07
CA VAL A 185 -14.38 7.67 -15.07
C VAL A 185 -14.38 6.78 -16.31
N THR A 186 -13.26 6.74 -17.03
CA THR A 186 -13.07 5.82 -18.17
C THR A 186 -12.58 4.46 -17.65
N LEU A 187 -13.34 3.40 -17.95
CA LEU A 187 -13.35 2.11 -17.25
C LEU A 187 -13.78 0.97 -18.20
N LYS A 188 -13.32 -0.27 -18.01
CA LYS A 188 -13.80 -1.46 -18.78
C LYS A 188 -14.86 -2.36 -18.09
N SER A 189 -14.87 -2.60 -16.76
CA SER A 189 -15.78 -3.53 -16.00
C SER A 189 -15.82 -3.44 -14.42
N ILE A 190 -16.85 -2.90 -13.73
CA ILE A 190 -16.77 -2.80 -12.24
C ILE A 190 -16.97 -4.19 -11.63
N THR A 191 -15.98 -4.73 -10.92
CA THR A 191 -16.09 -6.05 -10.27
C THR A 191 -16.27 -5.92 -8.75
N SER A 192 -16.95 -6.88 -8.14
CA SER A 192 -17.34 -6.85 -6.72
C SER A 192 -16.96 -8.10 -5.92
N ASP A 193 -16.03 -8.92 -6.40
CA ASP A 193 -15.73 -10.23 -5.81
C ASP A 193 -14.23 -10.57 -5.73
N TYR A 194 -13.34 -9.68 -6.17
CA TYR A 194 -11.90 -9.88 -6.00
C TYR A 194 -11.48 -9.49 -4.58
N GLU A 195 -10.86 -10.40 -3.84
CA GLU A 195 -10.14 -10.06 -2.62
C GLU A 195 -8.65 -10.43 -2.86
N PRO A 196 -7.72 -9.46 -2.89
CA PRO A 196 -6.31 -9.76 -3.03
C PRO A 196 -5.88 -10.61 -1.83
N PRO A 197 -5.17 -11.74 -2.03
CA PRO A 197 -4.80 -12.59 -0.91
C PRO A 197 -3.78 -11.87 -0.01
N LYS A 198 -4.24 -11.50 1.20
CA LYS A 198 -3.59 -10.63 2.18
C LYS A 198 -2.16 -11.03 2.57
N GLN A 199 -1.78 -12.29 2.42
CA GLN A 199 -0.50 -12.85 2.89
C GLN A 199 0.43 -13.36 1.78
N LEU A 200 -0.13 -13.67 0.60
CA LEU A 200 0.63 -14.22 -0.54
C LEU A 200 1.47 -13.16 -1.27
N PHE A 201 1.00 -11.91 -1.29
CA PHE A 201 1.56 -10.87 -2.16
C PHE A 201 2.78 -10.18 -1.60
N ILE A 202 2.76 -9.84 -0.31
CA ILE A 202 3.95 -9.38 0.40
C ILE A 202 5.02 -10.48 0.24
N ARG A 203 4.72 -11.76 0.44
CA ARG A 203 5.71 -12.84 0.24
C ARG A 203 6.38 -12.91 -1.14
N ARG A 204 5.64 -12.71 -2.23
CA ARG A 204 6.18 -12.84 -3.61
C ARG A 204 6.98 -11.61 -4.03
N CYS A 205 6.54 -10.40 -3.70
CA CYS A 205 7.30 -9.16 -3.95
C CYS A 205 8.59 -9.13 -3.11
N CYS A 206 8.49 -9.63 -1.87
CA CYS A 206 9.57 -9.58 -0.89
C CYS A 206 10.63 -10.67 -1.07
N GLN A 207 10.29 -11.80 -1.68
CA GLN A 207 11.29 -12.80 -2.12
C GLN A 207 12.25 -12.24 -3.18
N ARG A 208 11.83 -11.24 -3.97
CA ARG A 208 12.69 -10.55 -4.95
C ARG A 208 13.56 -9.46 -4.32
N ALA A 209 13.08 -8.84 -3.24
CA ALA A 209 13.68 -7.70 -2.54
C ALA A 209 14.75 -8.08 -1.49
N GLY A 210 14.75 -9.33 -1.00
CA GLY A 210 15.73 -9.79 -0.01
C GLY A 210 15.64 -9.11 1.37
N ILE A 211 14.66 -8.25 1.60
CA ILE A 211 14.46 -7.51 2.84
C ILE A 211 13.02 -7.77 3.26
N TRP A 212 12.76 -8.72 4.17
CA TRP A 212 11.69 -8.60 5.16
C TRP A 212 12.03 -9.49 6.34
N ASP A 213 11.69 -8.98 7.51
CA ASP A 213 11.53 -9.74 8.72
C ASP A 213 10.49 -10.83 8.51
N ILE A 214 10.93 -12.08 8.37
CA ILE A 214 10.00 -13.19 8.27
C ILE A 214 9.32 -13.36 9.63
N LEU A 215 8.04 -12.98 9.71
CA LEU A 215 7.27 -13.14 10.94
C LEU A 215 6.64 -14.53 11.01
N CYS A 216 6.48 -15.02 12.22
CA CYS A 216 5.71 -16.22 12.50
C CYS A 216 4.22 -15.88 12.49
N GLU A 217 3.45 -16.58 11.65
CA GLU A 217 2.01 -16.33 11.50
C GLU A 217 1.21 -16.56 12.79
N ASN A 218 1.72 -17.43 13.68
CA ASN A 218 1.06 -17.74 14.94
C ASN A 218 1.41 -16.78 16.07
N CYS A 219 2.70 -16.47 16.24
CA CYS A 219 3.19 -15.76 17.43
C CYS A 219 3.76 -14.37 17.13
N GLY A 220 3.81 -13.96 15.86
CA GLY A 220 4.35 -12.66 15.43
C GLY A 220 5.85 -12.50 15.60
N LYS A 221 6.59 -13.52 16.07
CA LYS A 221 8.05 -13.44 16.26
C LYS A 221 8.72 -13.19 14.91
N LYS A 222 9.67 -12.25 14.89
CA LYS A 222 10.54 -11.94 13.76
C LYS A 222 11.70 -12.94 13.64
N GLU A 223 11.99 -13.36 12.43
CA GLU A 223 13.16 -14.17 12.09
C GLU A 223 14.45 -13.41 12.41
N GLY A 224 15.28 -14.00 13.27
CA GLY A 224 16.57 -13.43 13.64
C GLY A 224 17.65 -13.68 12.56
N PRO A 225 18.79 -12.96 12.62
CA PRO A 225 19.91 -13.19 11.72
C PRO A 225 20.38 -14.66 11.76
N GLY A 226 20.27 -15.37 10.63
CA GLY A 226 20.64 -16.79 10.50
C GLY A 226 19.57 -17.80 10.94
N GLU A 227 18.43 -17.35 11.49
CA GLU A 227 17.26 -18.21 11.67
C GLU A 227 16.55 -18.41 10.32
N LYS A 228 15.98 -19.59 10.09
CA LYS A 228 15.14 -19.87 8.92
C LYS A 228 13.80 -20.45 9.35
N TYR A 229 12.75 -19.67 9.18
CA TYR A 229 11.39 -20.05 9.48
C TYR A 229 10.88 -21.01 8.41
N LYS A 230 10.00 -21.92 8.84
CA LYS A 230 9.49 -22.97 7.96
C LYS A 230 8.20 -22.51 7.31
N LYS A 231 8.13 -22.65 5.99
CA LYS A 231 6.91 -22.41 5.24
C LYS A 231 5.90 -23.53 5.49
N CYS A 232 4.60 -23.22 5.39
CA CYS A 232 3.57 -24.24 5.34
C CYS A 232 3.83 -25.18 4.16
N GLY A 233 3.91 -26.49 4.41
CA GLY A 233 4.23 -27.48 3.39
C GLY A 233 3.24 -27.53 2.23
N GLN A 234 1.99 -27.14 2.45
CA GLN A 234 0.92 -27.22 1.46
C GLN A 234 0.82 -25.93 0.63
N CYS A 235 0.54 -24.79 1.25
CA CYS A 235 0.33 -23.53 0.52
C CYS A 235 1.60 -22.72 0.30
N GLN A 236 2.67 -22.95 1.08
CA GLN A 236 3.90 -22.13 1.09
C GLN A 236 3.69 -20.63 1.42
N ASN A 237 2.47 -20.24 1.84
CA ASN A 237 2.03 -18.86 1.96
C ASN A 237 2.17 -18.24 3.35
N VAL A 238 2.51 -19.04 4.36
CA VAL A 238 2.72 -18.62 5.75
C VAL A 238 4.02 -19.22 6.30
N CYS A 239 4.62 -18.59 7.31
CA CYS A 239 5.89 -19.02 7.93
C CYS A 239 5.69 -19.22 9.42
N TYR A 240 6.43 -20.16 9.96
CA TYR A 240 6.39 -20.48 11.36
C TYR A 240 7.80 -20.60 11.92
N CYS A 241 8.03 -19.97 13.07
CA CYS A 241 9.29 -20.13 13.80
C CYS A 241 9.49 -21.57 14.30
N SER A 242 8.42 -22.34 14.46
CA SER A 242 8.46 -23.73 14.91
C SER A 242 7.27 -24.55 14.40
N LYS A 243 7.39 -25.88 14.46
CA LYS A 243 6.27 -26.80 14.18
C LYS A 243 5.11 -26.60 15.17
N ASP A 244 5.39 -26.16 16.39
CA ASP A 244 4.36 -25.94 17.40
C ASP A 244 3.52 -24.71 17.07
N CYS A 245 4.15 -23.64 16.58
CA CYS A 245 3.44 -22.48 16.04
C CYS A 245 2.55 -22.85 14.83
N GLN A 246 3.05 -23.71 13.94
CA GLN A 246 2.24 -24.21 12.82
C GLN A 246 1.02 -24.99 13.31
N LYS A 247 1.19 -25.91 14.27
CA LYS A 247 0.10 -26.71 14.83
C LYS A 247 -0.93 -25.86 15.58
N ALA A 248 -0.48 -24.86 16.33
CA ALA A 248 -1.35 -23.94 17.06
C ALA A 248 -2.23 -23.14 16.09
N HIS A 249 -1.63 -22.56 15.04
CA HIS A 249 -2.35 -21.78 14.03
C HIS A 249 -3.18 -22.63 13.06
N TRP A 250 -2.92 -23.95 12.95
CA TRP A 250 -3.57 -24.81 11.96
C TRP A 250 -5.10 -24.77 11.99
N LYS A 251 -5.71 -24.61 13.18
CA LYS A 251 -7.17 -24.54 13.31
C LYS A 251 -7.79 -23.38 12.52
N GLU A 252 -7.07 -22.26 12.45
CA GLU A 252 -7.45 -21.05 11.73
C GLU A 252 -6.97 -21.14 10.27
N HIS A 253 -5.67 -21.41 10.08
CA HIS A 253 -5.04 -21.45 8.76
C HIS A 253 -5.66 -22.45 7.78
N LYS A 254 -6.11 -23.62 8.24
CA LYS A 254 -6.62 -24.68 7.35
C LYS A 254 -7.80 -24.25 6.47
N LYS A 255 -8.54 -23.21 6.87
CA LYS A 255 -9.67 -22.68 6.10
C LYS A 255 -9.23 -21.91 4.85
N GLU A 256 -8.02 -21.37 4.88
CA GLU A 256 -7.45 -20.49 3.86
C GLU A 256 -6.22 -21.14 3.17
N CYS A 257 -5.82 -22.34 3.61
CA CYS A 257 -4.65 -23.06 3.13
C CYS A 257 -4.95 -23.77 1.79
N ASN A 258 -4.63 -23.10 0.68
CA ASN A 258 -4.74 -23.66 -0.67
C ASN A 258 -3.35 -23.85 -1.30
N PRO A 259 -3.01 -25.02 -1.88
CA PRO A 259 -1.85 -25.15 -2.76
C PRO A 259 -2.04 -24.28 -4.01
N ASP A 260 -1.01 -23.53 -4.39
CA ASP A 260 -0.93 -22.83 -5.69
C ASP A 260 -0.90 -23.83 -6.85
#